data_AF-A0A0G0MC22-F1
#
_entry.id   AF-A0A0G0MC22-F1
#
_cell.length_a   1.000
_cell.length_b   1.000
_cell.length_c   1.000
_cell.angle_alpha   90.00
_cell.angle_beta   90.00
_cell.angle_gamma   90.00
#
_symmetry.space_group_name_H-M   'P 1'
#
loop_
_entity.id
_entity.type
_entity.pdbx_description
1 polymer ?
#
loop_
_entity_poly.entity_id
_entity_poly.type
_entity_poly.pdbx_seq_one_letter_code
_entity_poly.pdbx_strand_id
1 'polypeptide(L)'
;MRLGAIKKVTENIFAFNEAHGWIKQAPSDLAKSIVIEASELLEHFQWDESDRRIKGIQPKNWNEITAEVADIYWYLITFCKNSKIDLAEAVESKIIKLEEKYPAKMFNGKHNDEFYKAQKKSYREGRKY
;
A
#
# COMPACT_ATOMS: atom_id res chain seq x y z
N MET A 1 -3.75 -5.40 -15.02
CA MET A 1 -2.30 -5.08 -14.97
C MET A 1 -1.53 -6.16 -15.73
N ARG A 2 -0.53 -5.80 -16.54
CA ARG A 2 0.32 -6.79 -17.24
C ARG A 2 1.41 -7.25 -16.27
N LEU A 3 1.52 -8.55 -15.99
CA LEU A 3 2.42 -9.11 -14.96
C LEU A 3 3.89 -8.66 -15.11
N GLY A 4 4.39 -8.47 -16.35
CA GLY A 4 5.74 -7.97 -16.60
C GLY A 4 5.91 -6.44 -16.54
N ALA A 5 4.82 -5.66 -16.53
CA ALA A 5 4.91 -4.21 -16.58
C ALA A 5 5.44 -3.60 -15.27
N ILE A 6 5.02 -4.13 -14.12
CA ILE A 6 5.47 -3.63 -12.81
C ILE A 6 6.96 -3.87 -12.62
N LYS A 7 7.46 -5.06 -12.95
CA LYS A 7 8.90 -5.37 -12.91
C LYS A 7 9.71 -4.37 -13.75
N LYS A 8 9.27 -4.11 -14.99
CA LYS A 8 9.92 -3.13 -15.86
C LYS A 8 9.90 -1.72 -15.28
N VAL A 9 8.79 -1.29 -14.68
CA VAL A 9 8.71 0.02 -14.00
C VAL A 9 9.66 0.09 -12.81
N THR A 10 9.75 -0.96 -11.99
CA THR A 10 10.72 -1.04 -10.88
C THR A 10 12.16 -0.88 -11.36
N GLU A 11 12.53 -1.58 -12.44
CA GLU A 11 13.87 -1.50 -13.04
C GLU A 11 14.17 -0.09 -13.55
N ASN A 12 13.20 0.57 -14.19
CA ASN A 12 13.34 1.95 -14.65
C ASN A 12 13.54 2.94 -13.49
N ILE A 13 12.81 2.77 -12.39
CA ILE A 13 12.96 3.60 -11.17
C ILE A 13 14.38 3.47 -10.61
N PHE A 14 14.88 2.23 -10.54
CA PHE A 14 16.23 1.98 -10.04
C PHE A 14 17.31 2.57 -10.94
N ALA A 15 17.18 2.42 -12.25
CA ALA A 15 18.10 3.02 -13.21
C ALA A 15 18.07 4.55 -13.15
N PHE A 16 16.88 5.15 -12.99
CA PHE A 16 16.73 6.59 -12.80
C PHE A 16 17.44 7.05 -11.52
N ASN A 17 17.16 6.42 -10.38
CA ASN A 17 17.78 6.77 -9.11
C ASN A 17 19.30 6.64 -9.16
N GLU A 18 19.82 5.61 -9.84
CA GLU A 18 21.26 5.42 -10.03
C GLU A 18 21.88 6.54 -10.89
N ALA A 19 21.27 6.87 -12.02
CA ALA A 19 21.72 7.95 -12.89
C ALA A 19 21.73 9.32 -12.20
N HIS A 20 20.84 9.54 -11.22
CA HIS A 20 20.73 10.79 -10.47
C HIS A 20 21.48 10.76 -9.12
N GLY A 21 22.15 9.66 -8.77
CA GLY A 21 22.88 9.52 -7.50
C GLY A 21 21.99 9.38 -6.26
N TRP A 22 20.70 9.07 -6.41
CA TRP A 22 19.71 8.93 -5.34
C TRP A 22 19.73 7.55 -4.64
N ILE A 23 20.83 6.83 -4.77
CA ILE A 23 20.97 5.43 -4.29
C ILE A 23 21.34 5.30 -2.82
N LYS A 24 21.70 6.40 -2.13
CA LYS A 24 22.17 6.39 -0.73
C LYS A 24 21.20 7.01 0.27
N GLN A 25 19.92 7.15 -0.11
CA GLN A 25 18.89 7.68 0.79
C GLN A 25 18.75 6.78 2.02
N ALA A 26 18.75 7.39 3.21
CA ALA A 26 18.58 6.65 4.46
C ALA A 26 17.17 6.05 4.54
N PRO A 27 17.00 4.83 5.07
CA PRO A 27 15.68 4.22 5.22
C PRO A 27 14.67 5.10 5.97
N SER A 28 15.14 5.88 6.95
CA SER A 28 14.30 6.82 7.69
C SER A 28 13.74 7.94 6.83
N ASP A 29 14.48 8.40 5.83
CA ASP A 29 14.05 9.50 4.96
C ASP A 29 13.07 9.00 3.91
N LEU A 30 13.35 7.83 3.33
CA LEU A 30 12.42 7.11 2.47
C LEU A 30 11.08 6.83 3.16
N ALA A 31 11.12 6.40 4.43
CA ALA A 31 9.89 6.18 5.21
C ALA A 31 9.08 7.48 5.42
N LYS A 32 9.74 8.63 5.60
CA LYS A 32 9.07 9.94 5.68
C LYS A 32 8.45 10.29 4.33
N SER A 33 9.19 10.14 3.23
CA SER A 33 8.67 10.40 1.87
C SER A 33 7.42 9.58 1.59
N ILE A 34 7.40 8.28 1.91
CA ILE A 34 6.18 7.46 1.76
C ILE A 34 4.97 8.07 2.48
N VAL A 35 5.16 8.61 3.68
CA VAL A 35 4.08 9.25 4.45
C VAL A 35 3.65 10.59 3.84
N ILE A 36 4.60 11.37 3.32
CA ILE A 36 4.33 12.64 2.64
C ILE A 36 3.45 12.38 1.41
N GLU A 37 3.88 11.52 0.48
CA GLU A 37 3.11 11.25 -0.75
C GLU A 37 1.77 10.56 -0.45
N ALA A 38 1.71 9.72 0.59
CA ALA A 38 0.43 9.18 1.05
C ALA A 38 -0.52 10.25 1.61
N SER A 39 0.02 11.35 2.15
CA SER A 39 -0.77 12.48 2.63
C SER A 39 -1.20 13.40 1.49
N GLU A 40 -0.37 13.59 0.47
CA GLU A 40 -0.73 14.29 -0.78
C GLU A 40 -1.86 13.54 -1.51
N LEU A 41 -1.76 12.21 -1.60
CA LEU A 41 -2.86 11.37 -2.09
C LEU A 41 -4.15 11.56 -1.27
N LEU A 42 -4.04 11.65 0.06
CA LEU A 42 -5.19 11.83 0.95
C LEU A 42 -5.85 13.20 0.77
N GLU A 43 -5.09 14.26 0.48
CA GLU A 43 -5.59 15.62 0.31
C GLU A 43 -6.67 15.69 -0.78
N HIS A 44 -6.49 14.95 -1.87
CA HIS A 44 -7.45 14.85 -2.97
C HIS A 44 -8.85 14.36 -2.55
N PHE A 45 -8.96 13.69 -1.39
CA PHE A 45 -10.21 13.16 -0.86
C PHE A 45 -10.69 13.90 0.40
N GLN A 46 -9.95 14.89 0.90
CA GLN A 46 -10.22 15.53 2.19
C GLN A 46 -11.57 16.28 2.21
N TRP A 47 -11.94 16.90 1.09
CA TRP A 47 -13.13 17.77 0.98
C TRP A 47 -14.20 17.23 0.03
N ASP A 48 -13.98 16.06 -0.57
CA ASP A 48 -14.88 15.49 -1.56
C ASP A 48 -15.94 14.56 -0.92
N GLU A 49 -17.11 15.11 -0.61
CA GLU A 49 -18.26 14.31 -0.16
C GLU A 49 -18.95 13.52 -1.30
N SER A 50 -18.58 13.77 -2.56
CA SER A 50 -19.18 13.15 -3.75
C SER A 50 -18.63 11.76 -4.06
N ASP A 51 -17.43 11.43 -3.52
CA ASP A 51 -16.79 10.11 -3.63
C ASP A 51 -17.66 8.97 -3.05
N ARG A 52 -18.58 9.30 -2.12
CA ARG A 52 -19.55 8.34 -1.59
C ARG A 52 -20.64 7.93 -2.57
N ARG A 53 -20.84 8.63 -3.70
CA ARG A 53 -22.07 8.53 -4.50
C ARG A 53 -21.89 8.40 -6.01
N ILE A 54 -20.74 8.75 -6.59
CA ILE A 54 -20.58 8.76 -8.05
C ILE A 54 -19.68 7.62 -8.51
N LYS A 55 -20.28 6.46 -8.81
CA LYS A 55 -19.57 5.37 -9.48
C LYS A 55 -19.39 5.71 -10.97
N GLY A 56 -18.15 5.65 -11.45
CA GLY A 56 -17.85 5.60 -12.89
C GLY A 56 -17.50 6.94 -13.56
N ILE A 57 -17.33 8.03 -12.81
CA ILE A 57 -16.75 9.28 -13.33
C ILE A 57 -15.38 9.45 -12.70
N GLN A 58 -14.34 9.62 -13.52
CA GLN A 58 -13.02 9.96 -13.01
C GLN A 58 -13.04 11.37 -12.40
N PRO A 59 -12.51 11.55 -11.19
CA PRO A 59 -12.35 12.88 -10.59
C PRO A 59 -11.58 13.84 -11.52
N LYS A 60 -11.84 15.14 -11.41
CA LYS A 60 -11.14 16.15 -12.24
C LYS A 60 -9.62 16.17 -11.98
N ASN A 61 -9.21 15.78 -10.78
CA ASN A 61 -7.84 15.64 -10.31
C ASN A 61 -7.27 14.23 -10.53
N TRP A 62 -7.84 13.41 -11.42
CA TRP A 62 -7.38 12.03 -11.63
C TRP A 62 -5.89 11.93 -11.99
N ASN A 63 -5.36 12.87 -12.76
CA ASN A 63 -3.93 12.88 -13.10
C ASN A 63 -3.04 13.11 -11.86
N GLU A 64 -3.45 14.00 -10.96
CA GLU A 64 -2.75 14.27 -9.70
C GLU A 64 -2.80 13.03 -8.80
N ILE A 65 -3.99 12.46 -8.60
CA ILE A 65 -4.17 11.18 -7.88
C ILE A 65 -3.25 10.08 -8.43
N THR A 66 -3.14 9.97 -9.76
CA THR A 66 -2.26 8.96 -10.37
C THR A 66 -0.77 9.25 -10.18
N ALA A 67 -0.38 10.52 -10.07
CA ALA A 67 0.99 10.91 -9.74
C ALA A 67 1.33 10.50 -8.31
N GLU A 68 0.48 10.83 -7.33
CA GLU A 68 0.72 10.48 -5.93
C GLU A 68 0.82 8.95 -5.71
N VAL A 69 -0.01 8.18 -6.41
CA VAL A 69 0.07 6.70 -6.38
C VAL A 69 1.42 6.21 -6.95
N ALA A 70 1.93 6.87 -7.99
CA ALA A 70 3.23 6.53 -8.56
C ALA A 70 4.38 6.90 -7.61
N ASP A 71 4.30 8.04 -6.92
CA ASP A 71 5.32 8.50 -5.99
C ASP A 71 5.37 7.63 -4.73
N ILE A 72 4.22 7.23 -4.17
CA ILE A 72 4.13 6.23 -3.10
C ILE A 72 4.85 4.93 -3.52
N TYR A 73 4.59 4.46 -4.74
CA TYR A 73 5.24 3.26 -5.25
C TYR A 73 6.76 3.45 -5.42
N TRP A 74 7.20 4.59 -5.94
CA TRP A 74 8.60 4.94 -6.14
C TRP A 74 9.39 4.89 -4.83
N TYR A 75 8.90 5.56 -3.80
CA TYR A 75 9.57 5.57 -2.50
C TYR A 75 9.48 4.24 -1.79
N LEU A 76 8.36 3.52 -1.88
CA LEU A 76 8.22 2.19 -1.30
C LEU A 76 9.22 1.20 -1.90
N ILE A 77 9.34 1.15 -3.23
CA ILE A 77 10.23 0.18 -3.87
C ILE A 77 11.71 0.53 -3.66
N THR A 78 12.02 1.83 -3.58
CA THR A 78 13.36 2.32 -3.22
C THR A 78 13.69 2.00 -1.76
N PHE A 79 12.74 2.16 -0.84
CA PHE A 79 12.87 1.75 0.56
C PHE A 79 13.18 0.26 0.66
N CYS A 80 12.40 -0.58 -0.02
CA CYS A 80 12.62 -2.02 -0.01
C CYS A 80 14.03 -2.40 -0.53
N LYS A 81 14.47 -1.78 -1.64
CA LYS A 81 15.82 -1.98 -2.18
C LYS A 81 16.91 -1.61 -1.17
N ASN A 82 16.83 -0.42 -0.58
CA ASN A 82 17.85 0.09 0.35
C ASN A 82 17.88 -0.67 1.67
N SER A 83 16.72 -1.17 2.11
CA SER A 83 16.57 -1.98 3.34
C SER A 83 16.72 -3.48 3.11
N LYS A 84 17.00 -3.94 1.88
CA LYS A 84 17.12 -5.36 1.50
C LYS A 84 15.87 -6.18 1.87
N ILE A 85 14.69 -5.57 1.67
CA ILE A 85 13.39 -6.22 1.86
C ILE A 85 12.93 -6.75 0.51
N ASP A 86 12.70 -8.06 0.42
CA ASP A 86 11.95 -8.63 -0.70
C ASP A 86 10.46 -8.31 -0.50
N LEU A 87 9.95 -7.37 -1.30
CA LEU A 87 8.56 -6.95 -1.21
C LEU A 87 7.59 -8.06 -1.61
N ALA A 88 7.95 -8.92 -2.56
CA ALA A 88 7.09 -10.01 -3.00
C ALA A 88 6.95 -11.05 -1.89
N GLU A 89 8.06 -11.50 -1.31
CA GLU A 89 8.07 -12.44 -0.17
C GLU A 89 7.33 -11.85 1.04
N ALA A 90 7.54 -10.56 1.34
CA ALA A 90 6.88 -9.88 2.45
C ALA A 90 5.35 -9.84 2.27
N VAL A 91 4.88 -9.58 1.05
CA VAL A 91 3.45 -9.57 0.72
C VAL A 91 2.85 -10.97 0.76
N GLU A 92 3.51 -11.98 0.19
CA GLU A 92 3.05 -13.38 0.23
C GLU A 92 2.94 -13.89 1.67
N SER A 93 3.98 -13.63 2.48
CA SER A 93 3.97 -13.94 3.91
C SER A 93 2.85 -13.21 4.65
N LYS A 94 2.55 -11.96 4.27
CA LYS A 94 1.46 -11.19 4.86
C LYS A 94 0.10 -11.77 4.50
N ILE A 95 -0.10 -12.22 3.26
CA ILE A 95 -1.34 -12.83 2.79
C ILE A 95 -1.63 -14.12 3.57
N ILE A 96 -0.65 -15.01 3.75
CA ILE A 96 -0.81 -16.25 4.53
C ILE A 96 -1.29 -15.94 5.96
N LYS A 97 -0.61 -15.01 6.64
CA LYS A 97 -1.00 -14.57 8.00
C LYS A 97 -2.39 -13.93 8.04
N LEU A 98 -2.79 -13.24 6.98
CA LEU A 98 -4.12 -12.64 6.88
C LEU A 98 -5.20 -13.70 6.65
N GLU A 99 -4.93 -14.75 5.88
CA GLU A 99 -5.88 -15.85 5.66
C GLU A 99 -6.08 -16.68 6.95
N GLU A 100 -5.02 -16.92 7.71
CA GLU A 100 -5.12 -17.55 9.04
C GLU A 100 -5.94 -16.69 10.01
N LYS A 101 -5.70 -15.37 9.98
CA LYS A 101 -6.35 -14.43 10.90
C LYS A 101 -7.79 -14.12 10.51
N TYR A 102 -8.05 -13.97 9.22
CA TYR A 102 -9.31 -13.52 8.62
C TYR A 102 -9.66 -14.38 7.40
N PRO A 103 -10.00 -15.67 7.59
CA PRO A 103 -10.26 -16.56 6.46
C PRO A 103 -11.44 -16.08 5.62
N ALA A 104 -11.41 -16.33 4.31
CA ALA A 104 -12.40 -15.80 3.36
C ALA A 104 -13.87 -16.08 3.78
N LYS A 105 -14.13 -17.23 4.42
CA LYS A 105 -15.45 -17.61 4.96
C LYS A 105 -16.02 -16.61 5.99
N MET A 106 -15.20 -15.78 6.62
CA MET A 106 -15.65 -14.69 7.50
C MET A 106 -16.50 -13.64 6.77
N PHE A 107 -16.25 -13.48 5.47
CA PHE A 107 -16.84 -12.42 4.65
C PHE A 107 -17.94 -12.94 3.72
N ASN A 108 -18.21 -14.26 3.73
CA ASN A 108 -19.31 -14.87 2.98
C ASN A 108 -20.62 -14.76 3.80
N GLY A 109 -21.47 -13.78 3.47
CA GLY A 109 -22.80 -13.60 4.05
C GLY A 109 -23.04 -12.20 4.63
N LYS A 110 -24.30 -11.89 4.99
CA LYS A 110 -24.63 -10.62 5.68
C LYS A 110 -24.02 -10.63 7.08
N HIS A 111 -23.05 -9.74 7.30
CA HIS A 111 -22.51 -9.35 8.61
C HIS A 111 -22.29 -10.50 9.60
N ASN A 112 -21.20 -11.24 9.43
CA ASN A 112 -20.70 -12.09 10.51
C ASN A 112 -19.93 -11.25 11.56
N ASP A 113 -20.52 -10.11 11.96
CA ASP A 113 -19.91 -9.12 12.86
C ASP A 113 -19.53 -9.74 14.20
N GLU A 114 -20.30 -10.72 14.68
CA GLU A 114 -19.98 -11.48 15.90
C GLU A 114 -18.72 -12.32 15.72
N PHE A 115 -18.59 -13.08 14.63
CA PHE A 115 -17.39 -13.87 14.34
C PHE A 115 -16.17 -12.95 14.12
N TYR A 116 -16.34 -11.82 13.43
CA TYR A 116 -15.31 -10.80 13.25
C TYR A 116 -14.84 -10.19 14.58
N LYS A 117 -15.78 -9.82 15.46
CA LYS A 117 -15.49 -9.27 16.79
C LYS A 117 -14.82 -10.31 17.70
N ALA A 118 -15.27 -11.56 17.68
CA ALA A 118 -14.70 -12.67 18.46
C ALA A 118 -13.24 -12.94 18.07
N GLN A 119 -12.95 -13.00 16.77
CA GLN A 119 -11.59 -13.21 16.26
C GLN A 119 -10.66 -12.02 16.59
N LYS A 120 -11.14 -10.78 16.48
CA LYS A 120 -10.39 -9.59 16.90
C LYS A 120 -10.08 -9.60 18.41
N LYS A 121 -11.01 -10.08 19.23
CA LYS A 121 -10.82 -10.20 20.68
C LYS A 121 -9.76 -11.25 21.02
N SER A 122 -9.87 -12.46 20.47
CA SER A 122 -8.89 -13.54 20.64
C SER A 122 -7.47 -13.11 20.23
N TYR A 123 -7.33 -12.40 19.10
CA TYR A 123 -6.03 -11.89 18.66
C TYR A 123 -5.45 -10.82 19.58
N ARG A 124 -6.28 -9.93 20.15
CA ARG A 124 -5.82 -8.91 21.11
C ARG A 124 -5.39 -9.54 22.44
N GLU A 125 -6.05 -10.61 22.86
CA GLU A 125 -5.75 -11.33 24.10
C GLU A 125 -4.49 -12.20 23.99
N GLY A 126 -4.27 -12.83 22.83
CA GLY A 126 -3.04 -13.60 22.54
C GLY A 126 -1.79 -12.75 22.30
N ARG A 127 -1.92 -11.42 22.26
CA ARG A 127 -0.81 -10.45 22.10
C ARG A 127 -0.29 -9.90 23.42
N LYS A 128 -0.71 -10.44 24.57
CA LYS A 128 -0.10 -10.09 25.87
C LYS A 128 1.37 -10.49 25.82
N TYR A 129 2.20 -9.45 25.79
CA TYR A 129 3.66 -9.49 25.84
C TYR A 129 4.17 -10.32 27.02
#